data_AF-A0A941WSU2-F1
#
_entry.id   AF-A0A941WSU2-F1
#
_cell.length_a   1.000
_cell.length_b   1.000
_cell.length_c   1.000
_cell.angle_alpha   90.00
_cell.angle_beta   90.00
_cell.angle_gamma   90.00
#
_symmetry.space_group_name_H-M   'P 1'
#
loop_
_entity.id
_entity.type
_entity.pdbx_description
1 polymer ?
#
loop_
_entity_poly.entity_id
_entity_poly.type
_entity_poly.pdbx_seq_one_letter_code
_entity_poly.pdbx_strand_id
1 'polypeptide(L)'
;MNIIDFDARFTEVLNKWIEENRHRFRRPEDMEDEVPDVYLRWLNTPADWLEGCTPGEYFDRFSDSAQLCALLCGYIREGVPVPDPLLDRLAELGDEAALMALAKDKSAPCEARMDAIELLRQIDSTLPMVDFIRWQVERDDEEDILDNALESLRQMGEGVRGPAKVAFLAAGEEGKEALLDVLADYPGDEDVFRFALEQFKTTKDKRALYAGYLAKLDDDHALEALLDVAEGDDVTYTDFIEIRSAIERLGSEAPVRDWTHDPTYQAFKRLQRAQN
;
A
#
# COMPACT_ATOMS: atom_id res chain seq x y z
N MET A 1 23.30 -7.22 -17.78
CA MET A 1 24.11 -7.37 -16.55
C MET A 1 23.89 -8.76 -16.02
N ASN A 2 24.85 -9.34 -15.30
CA ASN A 2 24.66 -10.66 -14.70
C ASN A 2 23.89 -10.49 -13.40
N ILE A 3 22.85 -11.30 -13.22
CA ILE A 3 22.13 -11.41 -11.96
C ILE A 3 23.02 -12.14 -10.97
N ILE A 4 23.12 -11.59 -9.77
CA ILE A 4 23.85 -12.18 -8.65
C ILE A 4 22.88 -12.37 -7.50
N ASP A 5 22.79 -13.58 -6.99
CA ASP A 5 21.96 -13.91 -5.84
C ASP A 5 22.65 -13.48 -4.54
N PHE A 6 22.39 -12.24 -4.12
CA PHE A 6 22.94 -11.66 -2.90
C PHE A 6 22.45 -12.39 -1.64
N ASP A 7 21.21 -12.88 -1.64
CA ASP A 7 20.61 -13.62 -0.52
C ASP A 7 21.26 -14.98 -0.33
N ALA A 8 21.54 -15.72 -1.41
CA ALA A 8 22.31 -16.95 -1.33
C ALA A 8 23.72 -16.70 -0.77
N ARG A 9 24.37 -15.60 -1.18
CA ARG A 9 25.68 -15.20 -0.65
C ARG A 9 25.63 -14.83 0.82
N PHE A 10 24.59 -14.11 1.25
CA PHE A 10 24.40 -13.80 2.65
C PHE A 10 24.08 -15.06 3.47
N THR A 11 23.28 -15.99 2.94
CA THR A 11 22.93 -17.26 3.59
C THR A 11 24.17 -18.10 3.90
N GLU A 12 25.17 -18.13 3.02
CA GLU A 12 26.46 -18.78 3.27
C GLU A 12 27.17 -18.17 4.50
N VAL A 13 27.18 -16.84 4.60
CA VAL A 13 27.80 -16.09 5.70
C VAL A 13 27.02 -16.26 7.00
N LEU A 14 25.70 -16.19 6.93
CA LEU A 14 24.80 -16.36 8.07
C LEU A 14 24.95 -17.76 8.67
N ASN A 15 24.93 -18.81 7.85
CA ASN A 15 25.11 -20.19 8.33
C ASN A 15 26.44 -20.39 9.05
N LYS A 16 27.52 -19.83 8.50
CA LYS A 16 28.84 -19.87 9.14
C LYS A 16 28.84 -19.12 10.47
N TRP A 17 28.27 -17.92 10.50
CA TRP A 17 28.16 -17.12 11.71
C TRP A 17 27.33 -17.84 12.78
N ILE A 18 26.22 -18.48 12.42
CA ILE A 18 25.40 -19.30 13.34
C ILE A 18 26.23 -20.43 13.93
N GLU A 19 26.96 -21.22 13.12
CA GLU A 19 27.77 -22.32 13.64
C GLU A 19 28.87 -21.83 14.59
N GLU A 20 29.50 -20.70 14.28
CA GLU A 20 30.55 -20.11 15.11
C GLU A 20 30.00 -19.51 16.41
N ASN A 21 28.76 -18.99 16.43
CA ASN A 21 28.21 -18.25 17.56
C ASN A 21 27.10 -18.99 18.32
N ARG A 22 26.69 -20.19 17.90
CA ARG A 22 25.63 -21.02 18.55
C ARG A 22 25.83 -21.25 20.05
N HIS A 23 27.07 -21.23 20.53
CA HIS A 23 27.39 -21.45 21.94
C HIS A 23 27.25 -20.19 22.81
N ARG A 24 27.14 -19.00 22.18
CA ARG A 24 26.98 -17.71 22.86
C ARG A 24 25.52 -17.45 23.25
N PHE A 25 24.56 -18.03 22.52
CA PHE A 25 23.14 -17.78 22.72
C PHE A 25 22.46 -18.93 23.47
N ARG A 26 21.63 -18.59 24.46
CA ARG A 26 20.82 -19.59 25.19
C ARG A 26 19.49 -19.86 24.51
N ARG A 27 18.92 -18.87 23.82
CA ARG A 27 17.66 -18.98 23.10
C ARG A 27 17.87 -18.63 21.62
N PRO A 28 17.11 -19.25 20.69
CA PRO A 28 17.13 -18.87 19.28
C PRO A 28 16.76 -17.40 19.03
N GLU A 29 15.82 -16.85 19.80
CA GLU A 29 15.39 -15.44 19.73
C GLU A 29 16.57 -14.46 19.90
N ASP A 30 17.45 -14.72 20.87
CA ASP A 30 18.61 -13.86 21.15
C ASP A 30 19.62 -13.84 19.98
N MET A 31 19.58 -14.87 19.12
CA MET A 31 20.42 -14.98 17.93
C MET A 31 19.79 -14.28 16.72
N GLU A 32 18.46 -14.36 16.58
CA GLU A 32 17.70 -13.63 15.55
C GLU A 32 17.88 -12.11 15.71
N ASP A 33 17.94 -11.62 16.95
CA ASP A 33 18.20 -10.22 17.27
C ASP A 33 19.56 -9.69 16.75
N GLU A 34 20.57 -10.56 16.58
CA GLU A 34 21.89 -10.18 16.04
C GLU A 34 21.97 -10.28 14.50
N VAL A 35 21.01 -10.93 13.82
CA VAL A 35 21.04 -11.12 12.36
C VAL A 35 21.13 -9.79 11.57
N PRO A 36 20.40 -8.72 11.93
CA PRO A 36 20.54 -7.44 11.25
C PRO A 36 21.97 -6.86 11.30
N ASP A 37 22.66 -7.00 12.43
CA ASP A 37 24.05 -6.56 12.58
C ASP A 37 25.01 -7.40 11.72
N VAL A 38 24.74 -8.70 11.59
CA VAL A 38 25.51 -9.60 10.71
C VAL A 38 25.32 -9.20 9.25
N TYR A 39 24.09 -8.90 8.84
CA TYR A 39 23.78 -8.42 7.50
C TYR A 39 24.47 -7.08 7.20
N LEU A 40 24.38 -6.11 8.10
CA LEU A 40 25.05 -4.81 7.94
C LEU A 40 26.57 -4.96 7.81
N ARG A 41 27.21 -5.82 8.62
CA ARG A 41 28.65 -6.10 8.49
C ARG A 41 28.97 -6.75 7.16
N TRP A 42 28.14 -7.68 6.70
CA TRP A 42 28.31 -8.33 5.41
C TRP A 42 28.23 -7.34 4.26
N LEU A 43 27.23 -6.44 4.26
CA LEU A 43 27.11 -5.37 3.27
C LEU A 43 28.36 -4.49 3.17
N ASN A 44 29.07 -4.30 4.29
CA ASN A 44 30.26 -3.45 4.39
C ASN A 44 31.59 -4.21 4.29
N THR A 45 31.56 -5.52 4.00
CA THR A 45 32.78 -6.34 3.90
C THR A 45 33.11 -6.62 2.43
N PRO A 46 34.34 -6.29 1.96
CA PRO A 46 34.79 -6.61 0.61
C PRO A 46 34.64 -8.10 0.27
N ALA A 47 34.16 -8.39 -0.94
CA ALA A 47 33.95 -9.74 -1.41
C ALA A 47 34.75 -10.05 -2.68
N ASP A 48 35.48 -11.17 -2.69
CA ASP A 48 36.27 -11.61 -3.86
C ASP A 48 35.40 -11.84 -5.10
N TRP A 49 34.17 -12.33 -4.91
CA TRP A 49 33.19 -12.53 -5.99
C TRP A 49 32.61 -11.22 -6.54
N LEU A 50 32.92 -10.09 -5.90
CA LEU A 50 32.64 -8.73 -6.35
C LEU A 50 33.91 -7.96 -6.73
N GLU A 51 35.02 -8.67 -7.00
CA GLU A 51 36.32 -8.07 -7.35
C GLU A 51 36.85 -7.12 -6.26
N GLY A 52 36.52 -7.42 -4.99
CA GLY A 52 36.94 -6.62 -3.84
C GLY A 52 36.01 -5.45 -3.52
N CYS A 53 34.91 -5.25 -4.26
CA CYS A 53 33.84 -4.34 -3.83
C CYS A 53 33.05 -4.94 -2.66
N THR A 54 32.42 -4.07 -1.87
CA THR A 54 31.45 -4.47 -0.85
C THR A 54 30.09 -4.77 -1.52
N PRO A 55 29.26 -5.66 -0.95
CA PRO A 55 27.90 -5.87 -1.46
C PRO A 55 27.03 -4.61 -1.42
N GLY A 56 27.19 -3.78 -0.38
CA GLY A 56 26.43 -2.53 -0.22
C GLY A 56 26.74 -1.49 -1.31
N GLU A 57 28.01 -1.36 -1.72
CA GLU A 57 28.42 -0.38 -2.74
C GLU A 57 28.47 -0.99 -4.15
N TYR A 58 27.99 -2.23 -4.33
CA TYR A 58 28.11 -2.93 -5.61
C TYR A 58 27.47 -2.15 -6.74
N PHE A 59 26.30 -1.55 -6.50
CA PHE A 59 25.51 -0.87 -7.53
C PHE A 59 25.94 0.59 -7.77
N ASP A 60 26.78 1.19 -6.92
CA ASP A 60 27.29 2.56 -7.06
C ASP A 60 28.05 2.79 -8.38
N ARG A 61 28.63 1.72 -8.92
CA ARG A 61 29.33 1.73 -10.22
C ARG A 61 28.40 2.04 -11.39
N PHE A 62 27.09 1.89 -11.22
CA PHE A 62 26.08 2.13 -12.25
C PHE A 62 25.45 3.51 -12.05
N SER A 63 25.19 4.18 -13.18
CA SER A 63 24.57 5.51 -13.23
C SER A 63 23.45 5.60 -14.26
N ASP A 64 23.16 4.51 -14.98
CA ASP A 64 22.08 4.42 -15.94
C ASP A 64 20.85 3.77 -15.27
N SER A 65 19.87 4.60 -14.91
CA SER A 65 18.64 4.15 -14.25
C SER A 65 17.83 3.18 -15.12
N ALA A 66 17.81 3.35 -16.46
CA ALA A 66 17.11 2.43 -17.34
C ALA A 66 17.79 1.04 -17.35
N GLN A 67 19.12 1.01 -17.27
CA GLN A 67 19.87 -0.24 -17.12
C GLN A 67 19.55 -0.94 -15.79
N LEU A 68 19.44 -0.18 -14.70
CA LEU A 68 19.11 -0.72 -13.38
C LEU A 68 17.64 -1.18 -13.29
N CYS A 69 16.70 -0.45 -13.88
CA CYS A 69 15.31 -0.91 -14.04
C CYS A 69 15.23 -2.23 -14.83
N ALA A 70 16.00 -2.36 -15.90
CA ALA A 70 16.06 -3.61 -16.67
C ALA A 70 16.66 -4.76 -15.83
N LEU A 71 17.63 -4.48 -14.97
CA LEU A 71 18.18 -5.45 -14.04
C LEU A 71 17.16 -5.87 -12.98
N LEU A 72 16.41 -4.93 -12.40
CA LEU A 72 15.31 -5.19 -11.47
C LEU A 72 14.30 -6.18 -12.08
N CYS A 73 13.84 -5.92 -13.30
CA CYS A 73 12.98 -6.86 -14.00
C CYS A 73 13.65 -8.22 -14.25
N GLY A 74 14.97 -8.24 -14.43
CA GLY A 74 15.75 -9.45 -14.58
C GLY A 74 15.70 -10.34 -13.34
N TYR A 75 15.96 -9.76 -12.16
CA TYR A 75 15.89 -10.46 -10.86
C TYR A 75 14.56 -11.18 -10.68
N ILE A 76 13.46 -10.46 -10.87
CA ILE A 76 12.10 -11.00 -10.71
C ILE A 76 11.81 -12.12 -11.71
N ARG A 77 12.19 -11.95 -12.99
CA ARG A 77 11.97 -12.99 -14.02
C ARG A 77 12.76 -14.26 -13.76
N GLU A 78 13.95 -14.16 -13.16
CA GLU A 78 14.77 -15.32 -12.80
C GLU A 78 14.35 -15.94 -11.45
N GLY A 79 13.40 -15.34 -10.74
CA GLY A 79 12.97 -15.79 -9.41
C GLY A 79 14.05 -15.61 -8.35
N VAL A 80 14.97 -14.67 -8.56
CA VAL A 80 16.03 -14.31 -7.61
C VAL A 80 15.56 -13.08 -6.82
N PRO A 81 15.66 -13.07 -5.48
CA PRO A 81 15.31 -11.91 -4.67
C PRO A 81 16.03 -10.65 -5.16
N VAL A 82 15.28 -9.55 -5.26
CA VAL A 82 15.83 -8.24 -5.61
C VAL A 82 16.68 -7.76 -4.44
N PRO A 83 17.96 -7.42 -4.63
CA PRO A 83 18.81 -6.96 -3.54
C PRO A 83 18.49 -5.52 -3.15
N ASP A 84 18.33 -5.23 -1.86
CA ASP A 84 18.07 -3.86 -1.35
C ASP A 84 19.07 -2.81 -1.90
N PRO A 85 20.39 -3.08 -1.99
CA PRO A 85 21.33 -2.13 -2.59
C PRO A 85 21.02 -1.71 -4.05
N LEU A 86 20.28 -2.52 -4.82
CA LEU A 86 19.81 -2.13 -6.15
C LEU A 86 18.68 -1.10 -6.07
N LEU A 87 17.71 -1.32 -5.16
CA LEU A 87 16.60 -0.40 -4.93
C LEU A 87 17.10 0.92 -4.34
N ASP A 88 17.99 0.85 -3.36
CA ASP A 88 18.67 2.01 -2.78
C ASP A 88 19.36 2.83 -3.86
N ARG A 89 20.09 2.16 -4.78
CA ARG A 89 20.76 2.85 -5.87
C ARG A 89 19.79 3.52 -6.84
N LEU A 90 18.66 2.89 -7.17
CA LEU A 90 17.62 3.49 -8.02
C LEU A 90 17.01 4.73 -7.35
N ALA A 91 16.75 4.66 -6.04
CA ALA A 91 16.25 5.80 -5.26
C ALA A 91 17.28 6.94 -5.20
N GLU A 92 18.56 6.63 -4.97
CA GLU A 92 19.65 7.62 -4.97
C GLU A 92 19.82 8.35 -6.29
N LEU A 93 19.69 7.64 -7.42
CA LEU A 93 19.77 8.25 -8.74
C LEU A 93 18.56 9.16 -9.00
N GLY A 94 17.40 8.86 -8.41
CA GLY A 94 16.22 9.71 -8.44
C GLY A 94 15.69 10.01 -9.84
N ASP A 95 15.92 9.12 -10.81
CA ASP A 95 15.47 9.31 -12.19
C ASP A 95 13.97 8.96 -12.31
N GLU A 96 13.14 9.95 -11.99
CA GLU A 96 11.67 9.84 -12.06
C GLU A 96 11.19 9.38 -13.44
N ALA A 97 11.87 9.77 -14.53
CA ALA A 97 11.46 9.42 -15.88
C ALA A 97 11.68 7.94 -16.18
N ALA A 98 12.83 7.38 -15.75
CA ALA A 98 13.12 5.96 -15.89
C ALA A 98 12.17 5.09 -15.04
N LEU A 99 11.91 5.50 -13.80
CA LEU A 99 10.98 4.79 -12.92
C LEU A 99 9.54 4.86 -13.46
N MET A 100 9.10 6.02 -13.93
CA MET A 100 7.76 6.15 -14.52
C MET A 100 7.63 5.35 -15.82
N ALA A 101 8.70 5.24 -16.61
CA ALA A 101 8.70 4.39 -17.79
C ALA A 101 8.52 2.91 -17.43
N LEU A 102 9.19 2.44 -16.36
CA LEU A 102 9.01 1.08 -15.85
C LEU A 102 7.58 0.86 -15.32
N ALA A 103 7.05 1.78 -14.51
CA ALA A 103 5.69 1.67 -13.96
C ALA A 103 4.62 1.54 -15.06
N LYS A 104 4.81 2.22 -16.20
CA LYS A 104 3.91 2.18 -17.37
C LYS A 104 4.08 0.94 -18.25
N ASP A 105 5.17 0.20 -18.14
CA ASP A 105 5.46 -0.93 -19.02
C ASP A 105 4.66 -2.17 -18.61
N LYS A 106 3.45 -2.35 -19.18
CA LYS A 106 2.59 -3.53 -18.96
C LYS A 106 3.24 -4.87 -19.41
N SER A 107 4.43 -4.86 -20.03
CA SER A 107 5.20 -6.08 -20.34
C SER A 107 6.27 -6.41 -19.30
N ALA A 108 6.55 -5.51 -18.36
CA ALA A 108 7.39 -5.76 -17.20
C ALA A 108 6.63 -6.61 -16.16
N PRO A 109 7.35 -7.38 -15.32
CA PRO A 109 6.73 -8.08 -14.19
C PRO A 109 5.97 -7.10 -13.29
N CYS A 110 4.83 -7.52 -12.75
CA CYS A 110 3.99 -6.69 -11.89
C CYS A 110 4.77 -6.17 -10.68
N GLU A 111 5.56 -7.03 -10.04
CA GLU A 111 6.40 -6.71 -8.88
C GLU A 111 7.39 -5.59 -9.21
N ALA A 112 8.01 -5.62 -10.39
CA ALA A 112 8.97 -4.59 -10.81
C ALA A 112 8.29 -3.23 -11.03
N ARG A 113 7.05 -3.25 -11.52
CA ARG A 113 6.24 -2.04 -11.71
C ARG A 113 5.80 -1.47 -10.36
N MET A 114 5.45 -2.33 -9.40
CA MET A 114 5.14 -1.94 -8.03
C MET A 114 6.36 -1.31 -7.34
N ASP A 115 7.54 -1.92 -7.47
CA ASP A 115 8.81 -1.36 -6.96
C ASP A 115 9.09 0.01 -7.57
N ALA A 116 8.82 0.21 -8.87
CA ALA A 116 8.99 1.50 -9.52
C ALA A 116 8.06 2.59 -8.95
N ILE A 117 6.79 2.24 -8.65
CA ILE A 117 5.84 3.15 -7.99
C ILE A 117 6.30 3.47 -6.57
N GLU A 118 6.79 2.48 -5.83
CA GLU A 118 7.34 2.66 -4.49
C GLU A 118 8.56 3.57 -4.50
N LEU A 119 9.49 3.36 -5.43
CA LEU A 119 10.68 4.20 -5.57
C LEU A 119 10.32 5.65 -5.92
N LEU A 120 9.32 5.86 -6.80
CA LEU A 120 8.79 7.20 -7.09
C LEU A 120 8.23 7.87 -5.82
N ARG A 121 7.53 7.09 -4.99
CA ARG A 121 6.99 7.55 -3.71
C ARG A 121 8.10 7.88 -2.69
N GLN A 122 9.10 7.02 -2.58
CA GLN A 122 10.25 7.19 -1.70
C GLN A 122 11.06 8.46 -2.01
N ILE A 123 11.16 8.84 -3.29
CA ILE A 123 11.86 10.07 -3.71
C ILE A 123 10.95 11.31 -3.72
N ASP A 124 9.76 11.23 -3.11
CA ASP A 124 8.75 12.29 -3.06
C ASP A 124 8.33 12.83 -4.44
N SER A 125 8.32 11.97 -5.46
CA SER A 125 7.98 12.35 -6.83
C SER A 125 6.50 12.70 -6.95
N THR A 126 6.21 13.84 -7.61
CA THR A 126 4.84 14.21 -8.02
C THR A 126 4.62 14.06 -9.52
N LEU A 127 5.66 13.68 -10.27
CA LEU A 127 5.60 13.44 -11.72
C LEU A 127 4.48 12.45 -12.12
N PRO A 128 4.21 11.36 -11.39
CA PRO A 128 3.20 10.38 -11.78
C PRO A 128 1.75 10.83 -11.60
N MET A 129 1.48 11.94 -10.91
CA MET A 129 0.14 12.31 -10.41
C MET A 129 -0.97 12.18 -11.47
N VAL A 130 -0.76 12.75 -12.65
CA VAL A 130 -1.77 12.75 -13.72
C VAL A 130 -1.99 11.34 -14.26
N ASP A 131 -0.94 10.54 -14.39
CA ASP A 131 -1.06 9.16 -14.85
C ASP A 131 -1.73 8.27 -13.80
N PHE A 132 -1.38 8.40 -12.53
CA PHE A 132 -1.99 7.63 -11.44
C PHE A 132 -3.48 7.96 -11.30
N ILE A 133 -3.88 9.23 -11.39
CA ILE A 133 -5.30 9.61 -11.43
C ILE A 133 -5.98 9.00 -12.66
N ARG A 134 -5.34 9.06 -13.84
CA ARG A 134 -5.90 8.47 -15.06
C ARG A 134 -6.11 6.96 -14.90
N TRP A 135 -5.17 6.25 -14.28
CA TRP A 135 -5.31 4.82 -14.01
C TRP A 135 -6.50 4.50 -13.11
N GLN A 136 -6.82 5.35 -12.12
CA GLN A 136 -8.03 5.16 -11.30
C GLN A 136 -9.33 5.36 -12.09
N VAL A 137 -9.32 6.20 -13.13
CA VAL A 137 -10.48 6.41 -14.00
C VAL A 137 -10.63 5.29 -15.02
N GLU A 138 -9.52 4.85 -15.62
CA GLU A 138 -9.50 3.84 -16.69
C GLU A 138 -9.65 2.42 -16.15
N ARG A 139 -9.07 2.13 -14.97
CA ARG A 139 -9.05 0.82 -14.30
C ARG A 139 -8.73 -0.35 -15.24
N ASP A 140 -7.79 -0.14 -16.16
CA ASP A 140 -7.42 -1.12 -17.20
C ASP A 140 -6.10 -1.88 -16.89
N ASP A 141 -5.71 -1.90 -15.62
CA ASP A 141 -4.46 -2.47 -15.10
C ASP A 141 -4.72 -3.46 -13.95
N GLU A 142 -3.67 -4.08 -13.45
CA GLU A 142 -3.74 -4.99 -12.29
C GLU A 142 -4.14 -4.23 -11.01
N GLU A 143 -5.00 -4.82 -10.18
CA GLU A 143 -5.49 -4.17 -8.94
C GLU A 143 -4.35 -3.76 -8.01
N ASP A 144 -3.31 -4.59 -7.87
CA ASP A 144 -2.13 -4.27 -7.05
C ASP A 144 -1.40 -3.00 -7.55
N ILE A 145 -1.42 -2.74 -8.86
CA ILE A 145 -0.85 -1.53 -9.48
C ILE A 145 -1.76 -0.32 -9.20
N LEU A 146 -3.07 -0.50 -9.34
CA LEU A 146 -4.05 0.56 -9.08
C LEU A 146 -4.02 0.98 -7.61
N ASP A 147 -3.98 0.04 -6.68
CA ASP A 147 -3.93 0.29 -5.24
C ASP A 147 -2.64 1.01 -4.85
N ASN A 148 -1.48 0.57 -5.37
CA ASN A 148 -0.20 1.21 -5.10
C ASN A 148 -0.14 2.66 -5.66
N ALA A 149 -0.68 2.87 -6.87
CA ALA A 149 -0.82 4.21 -7.44
C ALA A 149 -1.78 5.10 -6.63
N LEU A 150 -2.87 4.54 -6.12
CA LEU A 150 -3.84 5.26 -5.28
C LEU A 150 -3.24 5.67 -3.94
N GLU A 151 -2.47 4.78 -3.30
CA GLU A 151 -1.75 5.08 -2.06
C GLU A 151 -0.75 6.22 -2.28
N SER A 152 -0.02 6.17 -3.40
CA SER A 152 0.91 7.23 -3.80
C SER A 152 0.22 8.59 -3.95
N LEU A 153 -0.98 8.63 -4.57
CA LEU A 153 -1.76 9.87 -4.70
C LEU A 153 -2.13 10.49 -3.34
N ARG A 154 -2.45 9.67 -2.33
CA ARG A 154 -2.76 10.18 -0.98
C ARG A 154 -1.54 10.78 -0.29
N GLN A 155 -0.34 10.27 -0.57
CA GLN A 155 0.91 10.79 -0.01
C GLN A 155 1.40 12.09 -0.67
N MET A 156 0.97 12.38 -1.91
CA MET A 156 1.32 13.63 -2.60
C MET A 156 0.70 14.90 -1.97
N GLY A 157 -0.21 14.75 -1.01
CA GLY A 157 -0.83 15.85 -0.26
C GLY A 157 -1.82 16.69 -1.09
N GLU A 158 -2.13 17.90 -0.61
CA GLU A 158 -3.28 18.71 -1.10
C GLU A 158 -3.23 19.03 -2.60
N GLY A 159 -2.05 19.02 -3.23
CA GLY A 159 -1.87 19.24 -4.66
C GLY A 159 -2.67 18.27 -5.54
N VAL A 160 -2.97 17.07 -5.04
CA VAL A 160 -3.77 16.05 -5.75
C VAL A 160 -5.25 16.41 -5.86
N ARG A 161 -5.78 17.22 -4.92
CA ARG A 161 -7.23 17.46 -4.75
C ARG A 161 -7.89 17.99 -6.02
N GLY A 162 -7.30 19.03 -6.62
CA GLY A 162 -7.85 19.67 -7.82
C GLY A 162 -7.91 18.72 -9.01
N PRO A 163 -6.77 18.11 -9.42
CA PRO A 163 -6.74 17.12 -10.49
C PRO A 163 -7.65 15.90 -10.24
N ALA A 164 -7.65 15.34 -9.03
CA ALA A 164 -8.50 14.20 -8.68
C ALA A 164 -9.99 14.56 -8.77
N LYS A 165 -10.36 15.77 -8.35
CA LYS A 165 -11.74 16.27 -8.47
C LYS A 165 -12.20 16.40 -9.92
N VAL A 166 -11.35 16.93 -10.79
CA VAL A 166 -11.66 17.03 -12.23
C VAL A 166 -11.88 15.64 -12.83
N ALA A 167 -11.00 14.69 -12.52
CA ALA A 167 -11.11 13.31 -12.97
C ALA A 167 -12.36 12.61 -12.41
N PHE A 168 -12.66 12.79 -11.13
CA PHE A 168 -13.85 12.27 -10.46
C PHE A 168 -15.14 12.69 -11.16
N LEU A 169 -15.26 13.96 -11.55
CA LEU A 169 -16.45 14.44 -12.27
C LEU A 169 -16.61 13.81 -13.66
N ALA A 170 -15.50 13.42 -14.30
CA ALA A 170 -15.50 12.80 -15.61
C ALA A 170 -15.59 11.26 -15.56
N ALA A 171 -15.31 10.64 -14.42
CA ALA A 171 -15.22 9.20 -14.27
C ALA A 171 -16.59 8.50 -14.24
N GLY A 172 -16.58 7.22 -14.60
CA GLY A 172 -17.66 6.28 -14.31
C GLY A 172 -17.74 5.95 -12.82
N GLU A 173 -18.68 5.10 -12.43
CA GLU A 173 -18.94 4.77 -11.03
C GLU A 173 -17.72 4.16 -10.31
N GLU A 174 -17.07 3.17 -10.92
CA GLU A 174 -15.88 2.52 -10.35
C GLU A 174 -14.71 3.50 -10.16
N GLY A 175 -14.46 4.37 -11.15
CA GLY A 175 -13.41 5.37 -11.04
C GLY A 175 -13.73 6.48 -10.03
N LYS A 176 -15.01 6.82 -9.86
CA LYS A 176 -15.45 7.71 -8.77
C LYS A 176 -15.24 7.06 -7.41
N GLU A 177 -15.60 5.79 -7.25
CA GLU A 177 -15.37 5.03 -6.01
C GLU A 177 -13.89 4.99 -5.66
N ALA A 178 -13.01 4.68 -6.62
CA ALA A 178 -11.56 4.70 -6.40
C ALA A 178 -11.04 6.09 -6.00
N LEU A 179 -11.49 7.16 -6.68
CA LEU A 179 -11.08 8.52 -6.35
C LEU A 179 -11.67 9.05 -5.04
N LEU A 180 -12.70 8.40 -4.45
CA LEU A 180 -13.19 8.74 -3.12
C LEU A 180 -12.12 8.51 -2.05
N ASP A 181 -11.26 7.50 -2.18
CA ASP A 181 -10.17 7.26 -1.21
C ASP A 181 -9.21 8.45 -1.09
N VAL A 182 -9.03 9.19 -2.17
CA VAL A 182 -8.24 10.43 -2.19
C VAL A 182 -9.08 11.62 -1.74
N LEU A 183 -10.28 11.78 -2.30
CA LEU A 183 -11.09 12.99 -2.11
C LEU A 183 -11.74 13.06 -0.72
N ALA A 184 -11.99 11.93 -0.07
CA ALA A 184 -12.55 11.88 1.29
C ALA A 184 -11.59 12.45 2.35
N ASP A 185 -10.29 12.53 2.06
CA ASP A 185 -9.32 13.21 2.94
C ASP A 185 -9.44 14.75 2.88
N TYR A 186 -10.25 15.29 1.95
CA TYR A 186 -10.48 16.72 1.75
C TYR A 186 -11.96 17.12 1.83
N PRO A 187 -12.54 17.23 3.05
CA PRO A 187 -13.92 17.66 3.29
C PRO A 187 -14.35 18.96 2.60
N GLY A 188 -15.67 19.13 2.49
CA GLY A 188 -16.30 20.36 2.01
C GLY A 188 -16.58 20.43 0.50
N ASP A 189 -16.48 19.31 -0.22
CA ASP A 189 -16.88 19.22 -1.63
C ASP A 189 -18.26 18.54 -1.78
N GLU A 190 -19.24 19.30 -2.29
CA GLU A 190 -20.64 18.87 -2.40
C GLU A 190 -20.84 17.70 -3.37
N ASP A 191 -20.14 17.62 -4.51
CA ASP A 191 -20.37 16.51 -5.43
C ASP A 191 -19.77 15.20 -4.91
N VAL A 192 -18.61 15.29 -4.23
CA VAL A 192 -17.97 14.14 -3.59
C VAL A 192 -18.87 13.60 -2.48
N PHE A 193 -19.37 14.48 -1.63
CA PHE A 193 -20.32 14.12 -0.57
C PHE A 193 -21.60 13.51 -1.12
N ARG A 194 -22.24 14.16 -2.10
CA ARG A 194 -23.48 13.67 -2.71
C ARG A 194 -23.31 12.28 -3.30
N PHE A 195 -22.19 12.03 -3.99
CA PHE A 195 -21.90 10.71 -4.55
C PHE A 195 -21.72 9.66 -3.45
N ALA A 196 -20.92 9.93 -2.42
CA ALA A 196 -20.74 8.99 -1.29
C ALA A 196 -22.07 8.70 -0.58
N LEU A 197 -22.93 9.70 -0.40
CA LEU A 197 -24.24 9.56 0.23
C LEU A 197 -25.21 8.75 -0.64
N GLU A 198 -25.21 8.97 -1.96
CA GLU A 198 -26.01 8.20 -2.89
C GLU A 198 -25.58 6.72 -2.86
N GLN A 199 -24.28 6.47 -2.97
CA GLN A 199 -23.72 5.12 -2.92
C GLN A 199 -23.99 4.40 -1.60
N PHE A 200 -23.90 5.09 -0.47
CA PHE A 200 -24.28 4.53 0.84
C PHE A 200 -25.75 4.05 0.84
N LYS A 201 -26.65 4.81 0.23
CA LYS A 201 -28.08 4.48 0.16
C LYS A 201 -28.38 3.32 -0.79
N THR A 202 -27.68 3.24 -1.93
CA THR A 202 -28.00 2.31 -3.02
C THR A 202 -27.19 1.01 -2.99
N THR A 203 -25.98 1.02 -2.43
CA THR A 203 -24.99 -0.06 -2.59
C THR A 203 -24.82 -0.83 -1.28
N LYS A 204 -25.75 -1.74 -1.01
CA LYS A 204 -25.89 -2.42 0.30
C LYS A 204 -24.67 -3.22 0.72
N ASP A 205 -24.02 -3.87 -0.24
CA ASP A 205 -22.83 -4.72 -0.06
C ASP A 205 -21.57 -3.94 0.29
N LYS A 206 -21.56 -2.62 0.05
CA LYS A 206 -20.45 -1.72 0.37
C LYS A 206 -20.82 -0.64 1.40
N ARG A 207 -21.92 -0.81 2.14
CA ARG A 207 -22.40 0.21 3.11
C ARG A 207 -21.35 0.59 4.15
N ALA A 208 -20.62 -0.38 4.70
CA ALA A 208 -19.53 -0.12 5.64
C ALA A 208 -18.47 0.83 5.05
N LEU A 209 -18.05 0.59 3.81
CA LEU A 209 -17.09 1.42 3.09
C LEU A 209 -17.61 2.86 2.94
N TYR A 210 -18.83 3.02 2.41
CA TYR A 210 -19.40 4.34 2.19
C TYR A 210 -19.72 5.09 3.48
N ALA A 211 -20.10 4.40 4.56
CA ALA A 211 -20.22 5.00 5.88
C ALA A 211 -18.86 5.57 6.35
N GLY A 212 -17.77 4.84 6.13
CA GLY A 212 -16.41 5.31 6.40
C GLY A 212 -16.05 6.58 5.63
N TYR A 213 -16.41 6.67 4.34
CA TYR A 213 -16.22 7.90 3.55
C TYR A 213 -17.05 9.07 4.08
N LEU A 214 -18.33 8.86 4.39
CA LEU A 214 -19.19 9.90 4.97
C LEU A 214 -18.64 10.41 6.31
N ALA A 215 -18.10 9.51 7.13
CA ALA A 215 -17.44 9.86 8.38
C ALA A 215 -16.19 10.74 8.16
N LYS A 216 -15.37 10.43 7.13
CA LYS A 216 -14.20 11.23 6.78
C LYS A 216 -14.55 12.61 6.23
N LEU A 217 -15.60 12.68 5.41
CA LEU A 217 -16.10 13.92 4.80
C LEU A 217 -16.70 14.92 5.80
N ASP A 218 -16.99 14.47 7.03
CA ASP A 218 -17.33 15.31 8.18
C ASP A 218 -18.50 16.28 7.92
N ASP A 219 -19.54 15.78 7.23
CA ASP A 219 -20.73 16.53 6.87
C ASP A 219 -21.98 15.89 7.52
N ASP A 220 -22.62 16.66 8.41
CA ASP A 220 -23.74 16.22 9.25
C ASP A 220 -25.03 15.93 8.46
N HIS A 221 -25.13 16.35 7.20
CA HIS A 221 -26.23 15.97 6.31
C HIS A 221 -26.27 14.45 6.04
N ALA A 222 -25.20 13.71 6.35
CA ALA A 222 -25.19 12.25 6.27
C ALA A 222 -25.96 11.57 7.42
N LEU A 223 -26.15 12.26 8.55
CA LEU A 223 -26.71 11.69 9.77
C LEU A 223 -28.08 11.08 9.57
N GLU A 224 -28.97 11.74 8.83
CA GLU A 224 -30.32 11.22 8.54
C GLU A 224 -30.24 9.84 7.88
N ALA A 225 -29.44 9.71 6.82
CA ALA A 225 -29.29 8.44 6.11
C ALA A 225 -28.60 7.36 6.97
N LEU A 226 -27.56 7.74 7.72
CA LEU A 226 -26.83 6.82 8.59
C LEU A 226 -27.74 6.27 9.70
N LEU A 227 -28.52 7.14 10.36
CA LEU A 227 -29.47 6.77 11.40
C LEU A 227 -30.58 5.87 10.85
N ASP A 228 -31.18 6.24 9.71
CA ASP A 228 -32.22 5.43 9.05
C ASP A 228 -31.74 4.00 8.77
N VAL A 229 -30.51 3.84 8.25
CA VAL A 229 -29.93 2.51 8.01
C VAL A 229 -29.58 1.79 9.31
N ALA A 230 -29.04 2.50 10.30
CA ALA A 230 -28.68 1.93 11.59
C ALA A 230 -29.90 1.39 12.36
N GLU A 231 -31.05 2.06 12.24
CA GLU A 231 -32.34 1.65 12.82
C GLU A 231 -33.01 0.52 12.01
N GLY A 232 -32.71 0.40 10.72
CA GLY A 232 -33.33 -0.59 9.84
C GLY A 232 -32.95 -2.04 10.14
N ASP A 233 -33.85 -2.99 9.83
CA ASP A 233 -33.61 -4.42 10.04
C ASP A 233 -32.65 -5.07 9.02
N ASP A 234 -32.31 -4.34 7.96
CA ASP A 234 -31.53 -4.81 6.81
C ASP A 234 -30.07 -4.34 6.87
N VAL A 235 -29.43 -4.47 8.02
CA VAL A 235 -28.02 -4.12 8.24
C VAL A 235 -27.35 -5.23 9.06
N THR A 236 -26.18 -5.68 8.61
CA THR A 236 -25.42 -6.71 9.32
C THR A 236 -24.69 -6.12 10.52
N TYR A 237 -24.32 -6.93 11.51
CA TYR A 237 -23.50 -6.42 12.62
C TYR A 237 -22.19 -5.79 12.13
N THR A 238 -21.52 -6.37 11.11
CA THR A 238 -20.29 -5.80 10.54
C THR A 238 -20.52 -4.39 9.98
N ASP A 239 -21.55 -4.20 9.16
CA ASP A 239 -21.86 -2.87 8.59
C ASP A 239 -22.27 -1.88 9.68
N PHE A 240 -23.04 -2.35 10.67
CA PHE A 240 -23.52 -1.52 11.76
C PHE A 240 -22.37 -0.92 12.59
N ILE A 241 -21.26 -1.65 12.79
CA ILE A 241 -20.11 -1.11 13.54
C ILE A 241 -19.51 0.11 12.83
N GLU A 242 -19.34 0.06 11.51
CA GLU A 242 -18.83 1.20 10.74
C GLU A 242 -19.83 2.34 10.67
N ILE A 243 -21.12 2.05 10.48
CA ILE A 243 -22.18 3.06 10.48
C ILE A 243 -22.28 3.76 11.85
N ARG A 244 -22.20 3.01 12.95
CA ARG A 244 -22.14 3.59 14.29
C ARG A 244 -20.93 4.50 14.44
N SER A 245 -19.74 4.05 14.04
CA SER A 245 -18.52 4.87 14.10
C SER A 245 -18.69 6.17 13.30
N ALA A 246 -19.36 6.12 12.15
CA ALA A 246 -19.67 7.30 11.35
C ALA A 246 -20.64 8.27 12.08
N ILE A 247 -21.75 7.76 12.63
CA ILE A 247 -22.74 8.55 13.38
C ILE A 247 -22.09 9.25 14.58
N GLU A 248 -21.30 8.51 15.36
CA GLU A 248 -20.61 9.02 16.55
C GLU A 248 -19.56 10.07 16.20
N ARG A 249 -18.83 9.86 15.09
CA ARG A 249 -17.86 10.84 14.58
C ARG A 249 -18.52 12.15 14.18
N LEU A 250 -19.69 12.07 13.54
CA LEU A 250 -20.51 13.23 13.17
C LEU A 250 -21.25 13.86 14.36
N GLY A 251 -21.00 13.39 15.59
CA GLY A 251 -21.49 14.01 16.83
C GLY A 251 -22.90 13.60 17.24
N SER A 252 -23.46 12.53 16.66
CA SER A 252 -24.77 11.98 17.04
C SER A 252 -24.62 10.67 17.82
N GLU A 253 -25.69 10.23 18.47
CA GLU A 253 -25.73 8.92 19.15
C GLU A 253 -26.34 7.87 18.23
N ALA A 254 -25.65 6.75 18.06
CA ALA A 254 -26.16 5.62 17.28
C ALA A 254 -27.21 4.82 18.09
N PRO A 255 -28.18 4.18 17.42
CA PRO A 255 -29.21 3.40 18.09
C PRO A 255 -28.61 2.17 18.81
N VAL A 256 -29.17 1.82 19.95
CA VAL A 256 -28.78 0.61 20.69
C VAL A 256 -29.52 -0.60 20.11
N ARG A 257 -28.77 -1.63 19.70
CA ARG A 257 -29.33 -2.85 19.10
C ARG A 257 -28.79 -4.13 19.73
N ASP A 258 -29.63 -5.16 19.74
CA ASP A 258 -29.26 -6.51 20.15
C ASP A 258 -28.83 -7.35 18.95
N TRP A 259 -27.55 -7.72 18.93
CA TRP A 259 -26.91 -8.51 17.88
C TRP A 259 -26.72 -9.98 18.26
N THR A 260 -27.27 -10.45 19.38
CA THR A 260 -27.05 -11.82 19.90
C THR A 260 -27.39 -12.93 18.89
N HIS A 261 -28.33 -12.67 17.99
CA HIS A 261 -28.78 -13.61 16.96
C HIS A 261 -28.06 -13.43 15.61
N ASP A 262 -27.21 -12.40 15.46
CA ASP A 262 -26.48 -12.13 14.23
C ASP A 262 -25.28 -13.09 14.05
N PRO A 263 -25.14 -13.77 12.90
CA PRO A 263 -24.05 -14.71 12.66
C PRO A 263 -22.64 -14.10 12.76
N THR A 264 -22.47 -12.87 12.26
CA THR A 264 -21.18 -12.16 12.26
C THR A 264 -20.81 -11.69 13.66
N TYR A 265 -21.78 -11.26 14.48
CA TYR A 265 -21.57 -10.99 15.89
C TYR A 265 -21.15 -12.25 16.67
N GLN A 266 -21.81 -13.39 16.43
CA GLN A 266 -21.44 -14.65 17.06
C GLN A 266 -20.04 -15.12 16.66
N ALA A 267 -19.65 -14.96 15.39
CA ALA A 267 -18.32 -15.27 14.91
C ALA A 267 -17.26 -14.41 15.62
N PHE A 268 -17.48 -13.09 15.70
CA PHE A 268 -16.61 -12.16 16.42
C PHE A 268 -16.43 -12.55 17.89
N LYS A 269 -17.51 -12.90 18.60
CA LYS A 269 -17.45 -13.37 19.99
C LYS A 269 -16.68 -14.69 20.16
N ARG A 270 -16.70 -15.59 19.18
CA ARG A 270 -15.91 -16.83 19.22
C ARG A 270 -14.41 -16.56 19.07
N LEU A 271 -14.03 -15.66 18.17
CA LEU A 271 -12.63 -15.27 17.97
C LEU A 271 -12.04 -14.61 19.21
N GLN A 272 -12.75 -13.66 19.83
CA GLN A 272 -12.32 -13.04 21.10
C GLN A 272 -12.12 -14.05 22.24
N ARG A 273 -12.88 -15.15 22.26
CA ARG A 273 -12.73 -16.21 23.26
C ARG A 273 -11.58 -17.17 22.96
N ALA A 274 -11.09 -17.22 21.73
CA ALA A 274 -9.96 -18.07 21.34
C ALA A 274 -8.60 -17.37 21.55
N GLN A 275 -8.60 -16.05 21.70
CA GLN A 275 -7.40 -15.23 21.96
C GLN A 275 -7.17 -14.93 23.45
N ASN A 276 -8.11 -15.31 24.32
CA ASN A 276 -8.05 -15.18 25.78
C ASN A 276 -7.94 -16.57 26.43
#